data_AF-A0A2V8ZAW2-F1
#
_entry.id   AF-A0A2V8ZAW2-F1
#
_cell.length_a   1.000
_cell.length_b   1.000
_cell.length_c   1.000
_cell.angle_alpha   90.00
_cell.angle_beta   90.00
_cell.angle_gamma   90.00
#
_symmetry.space_group_name_H-M   'P 1'
#
loop_
_entity.id
_entity.type
_entity.pdbx_description
1 polymer ?
#
loop_
_entity_poly.entity_id
_entity_poly.type
_entity_poly.pdbx_seq_one_letter_code
_entity_poly.pdbx_strand_id
1 'polypeptide(L)' 'MLEMHCSRCRICRARELLVTSALDLVEIAMEMGFSDQSHLTHAFRRETAMTPAAYRRLHRA' A
#
# COMPACT_ATOMS: atom_id res chain seq x y z
N MET A 1 9.82 -11.44 12.56
CA MET A 1 9.05 -11.58 11.32
C MET A 1 7.79 -12.37 11.62
N LEU A 2 6.77 -11.73 12.22
CA LEU A 2 5.51 -12.38 12.57
C LEU A 2 4.41 -11.83 11.64
N GLU A 3 4.11 -12.61 10.60
CA GLU A 3 2.79 -12.85 10.03
C GLU A 3 1.78 -11.68 9.99
N MET A 4 2.01 -10.68 9.12
CA MET A 4 0.93 -9.80 8.64
C MET A 4 0.10 -10.51 7.56
N HIS A 5 -0.62 -11.57 7.91
CA HIS A 5 -1.38 -12.37 6.94
C HIS A 5 -2.80 -11.86 6.64
N CYS A 6 -3.32 -10.89 7.41
CA CYS A 6 -4.63 -10.32 7.11
C CYS A 6 -4.50 -9.20 6.06
N SER A 7 -5.13 -9.36 4.89
CA SER A 7 -5.10 -8.38 3.79
C SER A 7 -5.43 -6.95 4.24
N ARG A 8 -6.30 -6.80 5.23
CA ARG A 8 -6.65 -5.49 5.81
C ARG A 8 -5.51 -4.84 6.58
N CYS A 9 -4.71 -5.60 7.34
CA CYS A 9 -3.54 -5.10 8.06
C CYS A 9 -2.44 -4.60 7.10
N ARG A 10 -2.24 -5.32 5.99
CA ARG A 10 -1.29 -4.92 4.93
C ARG A 10 -1.68 -3.60 4.29
N ILE A 11 -2.97 -3.39 4.02
CA ILE A 11 -3.44 -2.10 3.47
C ILE A 11 -3.31 -0.97 4.48
N CYS A 12 -3.59 -1.20 5.77
CA CYS A 12 -3.36 -0.17 6.80
C CYS A 12 -1.88 0.27 6.83
N ARG A 13 -0.95 -0.68 6.81
CA ARG A 13 0.48 -0.37 6.79
C ARG A 13 0.92 0.30 5.49
N ALA A 14 0.40 -0.14 4.34
CA ALA A 14 0.64 0.51 3.05
C ALA A 14 0.20 1.98 3.07
N ARG A 15 -0.94 2.30 3.69
CA ARG A 15 -1.42 3.70 3.84
C ARG A 15 -0.43 4.58 4.60
N GLU A 16 0.15 4.06 5.67
CA GLU A 16 1.17 4.79 6.44
C GLU A 16 2.40 5.04 5.57
N LEU A 17 2.95 4.00 4.94
CA LEU A 17 4.14 4.10 4.09
C LEU A 17 3.93 5.06 2.91
N LEU A 18 2.75 5.05 2.29
CA LEU A 18 2.44 5.96 1.19
C LEU A 18 2.56 7.43 1.56
N VAL A 19 2.32 7.77 2.83
CA VAL A 19 2.35 9.16 3.33
C VAL A 19 3.70 9.47 3.95
N THR A 20 4.22 8.60 4.81
CA THR A 20 5.41 8.87 5.63
C THR A 20 6.72 8.52 4.93
N SER A 21 6.74 7.60 3.96
CA SER A 21 7.96 7.12 3.33
C SER A 21 8.10 7.57 1.87
N ALA A 22 9.33 7.86 1.46
CA ALA A 22 9.67 8.21 0.09
C ALA A 22 9.75 6.99 -0.85
N LEU A 23 9.47 5.78 -0.34
CA LEU A 23 9.50 4.54 -1.11
C LEU A 23 8.59 4.63 -2.33
N ASP A 24 8.98 4.05 -3.45
CA ASP A 24 8.10 3.95 -4.60
C ASP A 24 6.98 2.92 -4.37
N LEU A 25 6.05 2.82 -5.32
CA LEU A 25 4.90 1.91 -5.19
C LEU A 25 5.30 0.43 -5.32
N VAL A 26 6.42 0.13 -5.96
CA VAL A 26 6.95 -1.23 -6.12
C VAL A 26 7.59 -1.69 -4.80
N GLU A 27 8.39 -0.83 -4.19
CA GLU A 27 9.00 -1.08 -2.87
C GLU A 27 7.94 -1.31 -1.80
N ILE A 28 6.89 -0.48 -1.77
CA ILE A 28 5.77 -0.66 -0.84
C ILE A 28 5.02 -1.97 -1.12
N ALA A 29 4.86 -2.37 -2.39
CA ALA A 29 4.23 -3.63 -2.73
C ALA A 29 5.04 -4.81 -2.18
N MET A 30 6.36 -4.81 -2.39
CA MET A 30 7.28 -5.84 -1.90
C MET A 30 7.31 -5.90 -0.38
N GLU A 31 7.37 -4.76 0.31
CA GLU A 31 7.39 -4.69 1.78
C GLU A 31 6.10 -5.25 2.40
N MET A 32 4.96 -5.05 1.72
CA MET A 32 3.66 -5.58 2.14
C MET A 32 3.41 -7.02 1.67
N GLY A 33 4.37 -7.66 1.00
CA GLY A 33 4.24 -9.04 0.52
C GLY A 33 3.27 -9.19 -0.66
N PHE A 34 3.13 -8.16 -1.50
CA PHE A 34 2.51 -8.27 -2.82
C PHE A 34 3.57 -8.64 -3.86
N SER A 35 3.15 -9.42 -4.86
CA SER A 35 4.01 -9.87 -5.96
C SER A 35 4.50 -8.72 -6.84
N ASP A 36 3.68 -7.67 -6.97
CA ASP A 36 3.93 -6.50 -7.80
C ASP A 36 3.03 -5.31 -7.40
N GLN A 37 3.31 -4.15 -8.00
CA GLN A 37 2.55 -2.92 -7.82
C GLN A 37 1.07 -3.05 -8.23
N SER A 38 0.75 -3.82 -9.27
CA SER A 38 -0.62 -4.00 -9.76
C SER A 38 -1.45 -4.75 -8.74
N HIS A 39 -0.92 -5.83 -8.15
CA HIS A 39 -1.53 -6.58 -7.07
C HIS A 39 -1.82 -5.70 -5.84
N LEU A 40 -0.85 -4.89 -5.42
CA LEU A 40 -1.07 -3.88 -4.38
C LEU A 40 -2.19 -2.92 -4.79
N THR A 41 -2.18 -2.41 -6.02
CA THR A 41 -3.17 -1.45 -6.50
C THR A 41 -4.58 -2.03 -6.51
N HIS A 42 -4.76 -3.28 -6.95
CA HIS A 42 -6.06 -3.95 -6.93
C HIS A 42 -6.57 -4.17 -5.51
N ALA A 43 -5.71 -4.67 -4.61
CA ALA A 43 -6.07 -4.87 -3.21
C ALA A 43 -6.39 -3.54 -2.50
N PHE A 44 -5.57 -2.52 -2.71
CA PHE A 44 -5.73 -1.20 -2.10
C PHE A 44 -7.01 -0.51 -2.58
N ARG A 45 -7.33 -0.58 -3.88
CA ARG A 45 -8.59 -0.05 -4.44
C ARG A 45 -9.81 -0.76 -3.87
N ARG A 46 -9.76 -2.08 -3.71
CA ARG A 46 -10.87 -2.86 -3.16
C ARG A 46 -11.18 -2.44 -1.71
N GLU A 47 -10.16 -2.13 -0.92
CA GLU A 47 -10.32 -1.77 0.50
C GLU A 47 -10.54 -0.27 0.73
N THR A 48 -10.03 0.62 -0.13
CA THR A 48 -10.02 2.09 0.11
C THR A 48 -10.77 2.90 -0.95
N ALA A 49 -11.29 2.25 -2.00
CA ALA A 49 -11.88 2.88 -3.18
C ALA A 49 -10.93 3.83 -3.97
N MET A 50 -9.63 3.87 -3.64
CA MET A 50 -8.63 4.75 -4.26
C MET A 50 -7.40 3.98 -4.72
N THR A 51 -6.62 4.53 -5.66
CA THR A 51 -5.30 3.96 -5.99
C THR A 51 -4.25 4.42 -4.97
N PRO A 52 -3.19 3.63 -4.72
CA PRO A 52 -2.07 4.05 -3.88
C PRO A 52 -1.47 5.40 -4.30
N ALA A 53 -1.32 5.63 -5.60
CA ALA A 53 -0.81 6.88 -6.15
C ALA A 53 -1.72 8.08 -5.85
N ALA A 54 -3.05 7.93 -6.01
CA ALA A 54 -4.01 8.98 -5.70
C ALA A 54 -4.04 9.26 -4.20
N TYR A 55 -4.00 8.22 -3.37
CA TYR A 55 -3.93 8.35 -1.91
C TYR A 55 -2.67 9.10 -1.47
N ARG A 56 -1.50 8.72 -2.00
CA ARG A 56 -0.23 9.42 -1.75
C ARG A 56 -0.30 10.89 -2.12
N ARG A 57 -0.81 11.24 -3.31
CA ARG A 57 -0.94 12.63 -3.75
C ARG A 57 -1.91 13.45 -2.89
N LEU A 58 -2.99 12.84 -2.42
CA LEU A 58 -3.97 13.51 -1.57
C LEU A 58 -3.41 13.84 -0.17
N HIS A 59 -2.54 12.97 0.35
CA HIS A 59 -2.07 13.05 1.74
C HIS A 59 -0.64 13.62 1.91
N ARG A 60 0.17 13.70 0.85
CA ARG A 60 1.49 14.35 0.85
C ARG A 60 1.45 15.79 0.31
N ALA A 61 0.57 16.62 0.86
CA ALA A 61 0.61 18.05 0.57
C ALA A 61 1.94 18.67 1.03
#